data_AF-A0A4D8XQ45-F1
#
_entry.id   AF-A0A4D8XQ45-F1
#
_cell.length_a   1.000
_cell.length_b   1.000
_cell.length_c   1.000
_cell.angle_alpha   90.00
_cell.angle_beta   90.00
_cell.angle_gamma   90.00
#
_symmetry.space_group_name_H-M   'P 1'
#
loop_
_entity.id
_entity.type
_entity.pdbx_description
1 polymer ?
#
loop_
_entity_poly.entity_id
_entity_poly.type
_entity_poly.pdbx_seq_one_letter_code
_entity_poly.pdbx_strand_id
1 'polypeptide(L)'
;MNPRFRKTVSRAMIRKKGTTAIARLAQKKKHFHNPSTIRDQKFREVFDKEKSWLDNMNSVDLKEMYGDCLPEVIPDKACWTLPKLNEDELNVVRKLIATHGESGFKRMAFDRKLNRYQWTEDQCEKKVKLLLVDNRIHVCEHGKCLCGDTANSSYVSKKGRIRK
;
A
#
# COMPACT_ATOMS: atom_id res chain seq x y z
N MET A 1 37.23 -22.87 71.47
CA MET A 1 38.13 -22.93 70.30
C MET A 1 37.33 -23.36 69.08
N ASN A 2 37.42 -22.59 67.99
CA ASN A 2 36.63 -22.77 66.77
C ASN A 2 37.57 -23.18 65.62
N PRO A 3 37.43 -24.37 65.01
CA PRO A 3 38.13 -24.71 63.80
C PRO A 3 37.21 -24.55 62.59
N ARG A 4 37.16 -23.33 62.04
CA ARG A 4 36.81 -23.13 60.62
C ARG A 4 37.98 -23.62 59.75
N PHE A 5 37.63 -24.13 58.57
CA PHE A 5 38.48 -24.39 57.39
C PHE A 5 39.22 -25.74 57.29
N ARG A 6 38.53 -26.72 56.68
CA ARG A 6 39.04 -27.44 55.49
C ARG A 6 37.91 -27.67 54.47
N LYS A 7 37.80 -26.75 53.50
CA LYS A 7 37.27 -27.05 52.14
C LYS A 7 38.29 -28.02 51.50
N THR A 8 38.00 -29.05 50.71
CA THR A 8 37.24 -29.15 49.45
C THR A 8 37.34 -30.60 48.96
N VAL A 9 36.59 -30.93 47.91
CA VAL A 9 36.62 -32.20 47.13
C VAL A 9 35.86 -33.32 47.85
N SER A 10 34.75 -33.86 47.39
CA SER A 10 34.15 -33.97 46.06
C SER A 10 32.65 -34.15 46.24
N ARG A 11 31.92 -33.04 46.41
CA ARG A 11 30.49 -33.05 46.10
C ARG A 11 30.43 -33.11 44.58
N ALA A 12 30.43 -34.34 44.05
CA ALA A 12 30.34 -34.64 42.64
C ALA A 12 29.15 -33.85 42.08
N MET A 13 29.49 -32.69 41.50
CA MET A 13 28.64 -32.04 40.52
C MET A 13 28.55 -33.02 39.36
N ILE A 14 27.62 -33.97 39.44
CA ILE A 14 26.95 -34.47 38.25
C ILE A 14 26.14 -33.27 37.76
N ARG A 15 26.83 -32.35 37.09
CA ARG A 15 26.19 -31.46 36.13
C ARG A 15 25.46 -32.43 35.20
N LYS A 16 24.13 -32.51 35.31
CA LYS A 16 23.27 -33.13 34.30
C LYS A 16 23.43 -32.33 33.00
N LYS A 17 24.60 -32.45 32.36
CA LYS A 17 24.85 -32.06 30.98
C LYS A 17 24.22 -33.14 30.12
N GLY A 18 22.91 -33.09 30.04
CA GLY A 18 22.11 -34.13 29.42
C GLY A 18 20.66 -33.77 29.54
N THR A 19 20.25 -32.70 28.86
CA THR A 19 18.92 -32.70 28.27
C THR A 19 18.82 -34.02 27.51
N THR A 20 18.01 -34.95 28.00
CA THR A 20 17.82 -36.26 27.39
C THR A 20 17.53 -36.06 25.89
N ALA A 21 17.96 -36.99 25.03
CA ALA A 21 17.63 -36.90 23.60
C ALA A 21 16.12 -36.69 23.37
N ILE A 22 15.29 -37.24 24.28
CA ILE A 22 13.85 -37.04 24.39
C ILE A 22 13.50 -35.57 24.71
N ALA A 23 14.16 -34.92 25.67
CA ALA A 23 13.95 -33.49 25.95
C ALA A 23 14.43 -32.59 24.79
N ARG A 24 15.48 -32.97 24.07
CA ARG A 24 15.92 -32.27 22.84
C ARG A 24 14.93 -32.46 21.69
N LEU A 25 14.37 -33.66 21.53
CA LEU A 25 13.29 -33.95 20.57
C LEU A 25 11.99 -33.20 20.92
N ALA A 26 11.66 -33.09 22.21
CA ALA A 26 10.51 -32.31 22.69
C ALA A 26 10.72 -30.79 22.54
N GLN A 27 11.94 -30.28 22.74
CA GLN A 27 12.26 -28.86 22.49
C GLN A 27 12.21 -28.50 21.00
N LYS A 28 12.54 -29.42 20.09
CA LYS A 28 12.38 -29.21 18.64
C LYS A 28 10.92 -29.01 18.21
N LYS A 29 9.95 -29.47 19.00
CA LYS A 29 8.51 -29.36 18.69
C LYS A 29 7.83 -28.09 19.25
N LYS A 30 8.55 -27.20 19.93
CA LYS A 30 7.97 -25.93 20.42
C LYS A 30 7.89 -24.91 19.27
N HIS A 31 7.03 -25.18 18.30
CA HIS A 31 6.69 -24.21 17.26
C HIS A 31 5.51 -23.36 17.72
N PHE A 32 5.74 -22.51 18.73
CA PHE A 32 4.74 -21.56 19.16
C PHE A 32 5.04 -20.20 18.56
N HIS A 33 4.65 -20.01 17.29
CA HIS A 33 4.48 -18.66 16.77
C HIS A 33 3.15 -18.14 17.29
N ASN A 34 3.18 -17.00 17.97
CA ASN A 34 1.97 -16.34 18.44
C ASN A 34 1.12 -15.94 17.21
N PRO A 35 -0.10 -16.48 17.02
CA PRO A 35 -0.90 -16.16 15.83
C PRO A 35 -1.23 -14.67 15.70
N SER A 36 -1.15 -13.90 16.78
CA SER A 36 -1.34 -12.46 16.72
C SER A 36 -0.27 -11.72 15.92
N THR A 37 0.88 -12.33 15.63
CA THR A 37 1.92 -11.74 14.76
C THR A 37 1.62 -11.91 13.27
N ILE A 38 0.68 -12.78 12.90
CA ILE A 38 0.28 -13.03 11.51
C ILE A 38 -0.58 -11.85 11.05
N ARG A 39 -0.10 -10.99 10.15
CA ARG A 39 -0.86 -9.81 9.71
C ARG A 39 -2.08 -10.14 8.87
N ASP A 40 -2.01 -11.24 8.12
CA ASP A 40 -3.11 -11.69 7.27
C ASP A 40 -4.22 -12.31 8.13
N GLN A 41 -5.43 -11.75 8.04
CA GLN A 41 -6.56 -12.17 8.84
C GLN A 41 -7.11 -13.53 8.42
N LYS A 42 -7.23 -13.79 7.11
CA LYS A 42 -7.72 -15.07 6.58
C LYS A 42 -6.75 -16.20 6.95
N PHE A 43 -5.45 -15.98 6.79
CA PHE A 43 -4.45 -16.99 7.16
C PHE A 43 -4.40 -17.22 8.68
N ARG A 44 -4.59 -16.17 9.48
CA ARG A 44 -4.63 -16.30 10.95
C ARG A 44 -5.77 -17.17 11.45
N GLU A 45 -6.92 -17.16 10.78
CA GLU A 45 -8.08 -17.98 11.13
C GLU A 45 -7.85 -19.48 10.88
N VAL A 46 -7.11 -19.82 9.82
CA VAL A 46 -6.81 -21.20 9.42
C VAL A 46 -5.53 -21.75 10.10
N PHE A 47 -4.72 -20.87 10.71
CA PHE A 47 -3.43 -21.24 11.28
C PHE A 47 -3.53 -22.19 12.48
N ASP A 48 -2.95 -23.38 12.36
CA ASP A 48 -2.88 -24.38 13.42
C ASP A 48 -1.66 -24.15 14.31
N LYS A 49 -1.91 -23.94 15.61
CA LYS A 49 -0.85 -23.72 16.63
C LYS A 49 -0.03 -24.99 16.92
N GLU A 50 -0.52 -26.16 16.55
CA GLU A 50 0.15 -27.44 16.78
C GLU A 50 1.16 -27.77 15.67
N LYS A 51 1.00 -27.16 14.48
CA LYS A 51 1.85 -27.35 13.32
C LYS A 51 3.01 -26.35 13.28
N SER A 52 4.09 -26.72 12.58
CA SER A 52 5.14 -25.75 12.27
C SER A 52 4.65 -24.70 11.27
N TRP A 53 5.35 -23.57 11.18
CA TRP A 53 5.00 -22.53 10.21
C TRP A 53 5.00 -23.08 8.77
N LEU A 54 6.01 -23.87 8.41
CA LEU A 54 6.13 -24.47 7.07
C LEU A 54 5.01 -25.47 6.81
N ASP A 55 4.65 -26.29 7.80
CA ASP A 55 3.56 -27.26 7.65
C ASP A 55 2.21 -26.55 7.47
N ASN A 56 1.97 -25.44 8.18
CA ASN A 56 0.80 -24.60 7.97
C ASN A 56 0.76 -24.02 6.55
N MET A 57 1.87 -23.45 6.07
CA MET A 57 1.95 -22.90 4.71
C MET A 57 1.71 -23.97 3.64
N ASN A 58 2.22 -25.18 3.83
CA ASN A 58 2.06 -26.29 2.88
C ASN A 58 0.66 -26.93 2.95
N SER A 59 -0.04 -26.82 4.08
CA SER A 59 -1.38 -27.38 4.26
C SER A 59 -2.50 -26.52 3.70
N VAL A 60 -2.19 -25.29 3.31
CA VAL A 60 -3.15 -24.28 2.88
C VAL A 60 -3.11 -24.13 1.36
N ASP A 61 -4.26 -24.30 0.71
CA ASP A 61 -4.40 -23.91 -0.70
C ASP A 61 -4.68 -22.41 -0.82
N LEU A 62 -3.69 -21.68 -1.35
CA LEU A 62 -3.78 -20.23 -1.58
C LEU A 62 -4.89 -19.88 -2.58
N LYS A 63 -5.19 -20.78 -3.53
CA LYS A 63 -6.19 -20.51 -4.56
C LYS A 63 -7.60 -20.48 -4.00
N GLU A 64 -7.91 -21.39 -3.08
CA GLU A 64 -9.21 -21.40 -2.39
C GLU A 64 -9.32 -20.23 -1.40
N MET A 65 -8.26 -19.94 -0.65
CA MET A 65 -8.30 -18.87 0.37
C MET A 65 -8.46 -17.46 -0.19
N TYR A 66 -7.81 -17.17 -1.31
CA TYR A 66 -7.79 -15.83 -1.92
C TYR A 66 -8.53 -15.78 -3.25
N GLY A 67 -9.27 -16.83 -3.61
CA GLY A 67 -10.05 -16.89 -4.86
C GLY A 67 -10.94 -15.67 -5.04
N ASP A 68 -11.66 -15.27 -4.00
CA ASP A 68 -12.56 -14.10 -4.02
C ASP A 68 -11.83 -12.75 -4.20
N CYS A 69 -10.55 -12.69 -3.83
CA CYS A 69 -9.76 -11.47 -3.88
C CYS A 69 -8.99 -11.32 -5.21
N LEU A 70 -8.92 -12.38 -6.00
CA LEU A 70 -8.22 -12.40 -7.27
C LEU A 70 -9.17 -11.92 -8.38
N PRO A 71 -8.71 -11.05 -9.30
CA PRO A 71 -9.51 -10.64 -10.44
C PRO A 71 -9.71 -11.83 -11.39
N GLU A 72 -10.92 -11.97 -11.94
CA GLU A 72 -11.25 -13.01 -12.94
C GLU A 72 -10.41 -12.90 -14.21
N VAL A 73 -10.02 -11.68 -14.57
CA VAL A 73 -9.16 -11.37 -15.72
C VAL A 73 -7.91 -10.68 -15.21
N ILE A 74 -6.74 -11.29 -15.47
CA ILE A 74 -5.44 -10.68 -15.17
C ILE A 74 -5.26 -9.50 -16.13
N PRO A 75 -5.18 -8.24 -15.66
CA PRO A 75 -4.99 -7.11 -16.55
C PRO A 75 -3.58 -7.14 -17.15
N ASP A 76 -3.47 -6.85 -18.45
CA ASP A 76 -2.17 -6.79 -19.17
C ASP A 76 -1.19 -5.78 -18.55
N LYS A 77 -1.72 -4.76 -17.87
CA LYS A 77 -0.94 -3.76 -17.15
C LYS A 77 -1.44 -3.65 -15.72
N ALA A 78 -0.52 -3.73 -14.77
CA ALA A 78 -0.86 -3.54 -13.38
C ALA A 78 -1.30 -2.10 -13.13
N CYS A 79 -2.43 -1.89 -12.46
CA CYS A 79 -3.00 -0.55 -12.21
C CYS A 79 -2.02 0.41 -11.52
N TRP A 80 -1.08 -0.10 -10.72
CA TRP A 80 -0.05 0.71 -10.03
C TRP A 80 1.07 1.20 -10.95
N THR A 81 1.22 0.63 -12.15
CA THR A 81 2.21 1.07 -13.15
C THR A 81 1.74 2.27 -13.96
N LEU A 82 0.47 2.65 -13.84
CA LEU A 82 -0.05 3.85 -14.48
C LEU A 82 0.60 5.08 -13.83
N PRO A 83 1.16 6.02 -14.62
CA PRO A 83 1.78 7.22 -14.07
C PRO A 83 0.74 8.07 -13.34
N LYS A 84 0.82 8.08 -12.01
CA LYS A 84 -0.07 8.84 -11.14
C LYS A 84 0.51 10.24 -10.93
N LEU A 85 -0.32 11.26 -11.15
CA LEU A 85 -0.02 12.62 -10.73
C LEU A 85 -0.10 12.73 -9.20
N ASN A 86 0.87 13.41 -8.60
CA ASN A 86 0.83 13.77 -7.19
C ASN A 86 -0.29 14.79 -6.90
N GLU A 87 -0.75 14.88 -5.66
CA GLU A 87 -1.84 15.79 -5.25
C GLU A 87 -1.55 17.27 -5.55
N ASP A 88 -0.32 17.70 -5.32
CA ASP A 88 0.13 19.06 -5.66
C ASP A 88 0.08 19.32 -7.16
N GLU A 89 0.51 18.36 -7.96
CA GLU A 89 0.49 18.47 -9.42
C GLU A 89 -0.95 18.47 -9.94
N LEU A 90 -1.84 17.64 -9.36
CA LEU A 90 -3.26 17.62 -9.69
C LEU A 90 -3.90 18.99 -9.48
N ASN A 91 -3.60 19.66 -8.37
CA ASN A 91 -4.11 21.00 -8.08
C ASN A 91 -3.60 22.05 -9.09
N VAL A 92 -2.35 21.94 -9.52
CA VAL A 92 -1.80 22.81 -10.57
C VAL A 92 -2.50 22.58 -11.91
N VAL A 93 -2.62 21.32 -12.34
CA VAL A 93 -3.26 21.00 -13.63
C VAL A 93 -4.75 21.40 -13.63
N ARG A 94 -5.47 21.21 -12.51
CA ARG A 94 -6.86 21.70 -12.34
C ARG A 94 -6.98 23.20 -12.58
N LYS A 95 -6.08 24.00 -11.98
CA LYS A 95 -6.08 25.46 -12.16
C LYS A 95 -5.72 25.87 -13.59
N LEU A 96 -4.79 25.17 -14.22
CA LEU A 96 -4.42 25.40 -15.62
C LEU A 96 -5.59 25.11 -16.57
N ILE A 97 -6.30 23.99 -16.38
CA ILE A 97 -7.51 23.64 -17.15
C ILE A 97 -8.63 24.67 -16.91
N ALA A 98 -8.85 25.08 -15.66
CA ALA A 98 -9.87 26.08 -15.32
C ALA A 98 -9.64 27.43 -16.05
N THR A 99 -8.38 27.82 -16.19
CA THR A 99 -8.00 29.15 -16.72
C THR A 99 -7.89 29.16 -18.24
N HIS A 100 -7.23 28.13 -18.82
CA HIS A 100 -6.88 28.10 -20.24
C HIS A 100 -7.74 27.14 -21.07
N GLY A 101 -8.60 26.34 -20.43
CA GLY A 101 -9.40 25.30 -21.07
C GLY A 101 -8.58 24.05 -21.42
N GLU A 102 -9.23 22.98 -21.86
CA GLU A 102 -8.57 21.67 -22.08
C GLU A 102 -7.59 21.65 -23.27
N SER A 103 -7.80 22.47 -24.29
CA SER A 103 -6.98 22.52 -25.50
C SER A 103 -5.89 23.60 -25.47
N GLY A 104 -5.82 24.38 -24.39
CA GLY A 104 -4.97 25.56 -24.26
C GLY A 104 -3.50 25.29 -23.90
N PHE A 105 -2.89 24.20 -24.37
CA PHE A 105 -1.58 23.71 -23.87
C PHE A 105 -0.44 24.73 -23.98
N LYS A 106 -0.34 25.45 -25.10
CA LYS A 106 0.64 26.54 -25.26
C LYS A 106 0.50 27.60 -24.16
N ARG A 107 -0.73 28.04 -23.91
CA ARG A 107 -1.01 29.08 -22.91
C ARG A 107 -0.72 28.57 -21.49
N MET A 108 -1.01 27.30 -21.21
CA MET A 108 -0.63 26.68 -19.94
C MET A 108 0.89 26.65 -19.73
N ALA A 109 1.65 26.28 -20.76
CA ALA A 109 3.10 26.21 -20.68
C ALA A 109 3.72 27.59 -20.40
N PHE A 110 3.21 28.66 -21.03
CA PHE A 110 3.71 30.03 -20.86
C PHE A 110 3.25 30.72 -19.57
N ASP A 111 2.22 30.22 -18.88
CA ASP A 111 1.70 30.82 -17.64
C ASP A 111 2.62 30.50 -16.45
N ARG A 112 3.68 31.30 -16.28
CA ARG A 112 4.67 31.13 -15.20
C ARG A 112 4.08 31.22 -13.79
N LYS A 113 2.89 31.82 -13.62
CA LYS A 113 2.27 32.00 -12.31
C LYS A 113 1.53 30.74 -11.86
N LEU A 114 0.78 30.13 -12.78
CA LEU A 114 0.05 28.89 -12.50
C LEU A 114 0.90 27.64 -12.72
N ASN A 115 1.73 27.64 -13.77
CA ASN A 115 2.66 26.55 -14.08
C ASN A 115 3.93 26.63 -13.22
N ARG A 116 3.78 26.36 -11.92
CA ARG A 116 4.89 26.41 -10.94
C ARG A 116 6.09 25.55 -11.34
N TYR A 117 5.83 24.42 -11.99
CA TYR A 117 6.85 23.45 -12.40
C TYR A 117 7.46 23.72 -13.77
N GLN A 118 7.01 24.79 -14.44
CA GLN A 118 7.49 25.20 -15.77
C GLN A 118 7.41 24.06 -16.79
N TRP A 119 6.32 23.30 -16.78
CA TRP A 119 6.09 22.21 -17.72
C TRP A 119 6.06 22.71 -19.17
N THR A 120 6.62 21.90 -20.06
CA THR A 120 6.51 22.11 -21.51
C THR A 120 5.09 21.82 -22.01
N GLU A 121 4.80 22.20 -23.26
CA GLU A 121 3.51 21.93 -23.92
C GLU A 121 3.15 20.44 -23.87
N ASP A 122 4.07 19.57 -24.29
CA ASP A 122 3.87 18.11 -24.30
C ASP A 122 3.63 17.53 -22.90
N GLN A 123 4.30 18.09 -21.88
CA GLN A 123 4.12 17.67 -20.49
C GLN A 123 2.74 18.07 -19.97
N CYS A 124 2.26 19.27 -20.32
CA CYS A 124 0.92 19.71 -20.00
C CYS A 124 -0.12 18.81 -20.66
N GLU A 125 0.05 18.49 -21.95
CA GLU A 125 -0.85 17.60 -22.68
C GLU A 125 -0.92 16.20 -22.04
N LYS A 126 0.22 15.57 -21.75
CA LYS A 126 0.26 14.26 -21.09
C LYS A 126 -0.45 14.27 -19.74
N LYS A 127 -0.20 15.29 -18.92
CA LYS A 127 -0.79 15.40 -17.58
C LYS A 127 -2.30 15.68 -17.62
N VAL A 128 -2.77 16.50 -18.56
CA VAL A 128 -4.21 16.73 -18.79
C VAL A 128 -4.90 15.45 -19.25
N LYS A 129 -4.31 14.71 -20.19
CA LYS A 129 -4.84 13.41 -20.66
C LYS A 129 -4.93 12.38 -19.54
N LEU A 130 -3.90 12.27 -18.68
CA LEU A 130 -3.94 11.38 -17.52
C LEU A 130 -5.09 11.70 -16.57
N LEU A 131 -5.39 12.99 -16.38
CA LEU A 131 -6.49 13.45 -15.53
C LEU A 131 -7.88 13.12 -16.10
N LEU A 132 -8.04 13.16 -17.42
CA LEU A 132 -9.29 12.83 -18.11
C LEU A 132 -9.56 11.31 -18.09
N VAL A 133 -8.54 10.49 -18.33
CA VAL A 133 -8.65 9.02 -18.31
C VAL A 133 -9.02 8.50 -16.93
N ASP A 134 -8.49 9.12 -15.87
CA ASP A 134 -8.77 8.73 -14.47
C ASP A 134 -10.19 9.13 -14.00
N ASN A 135 -11.03 9.77 -14.82
CA ASN A 135 -12.36 10.31 -14.45
C ASN A 135 -12.36 11.19 -13.17
N ARG A 136 -11.21 11.76 -12.79
CA ARG A 136 -11.06 12.56 -11.55
C ARG A 136 -11.55 14.00 -11.69
N ILE A 137 -11.87 14.44 -12.90
CA ILE A 137 -12.39 15.78 -13.18
C ILE A 137 -13.42 15.67 -14.31
N HIS A 138 -14.67 16.07 -14.02
CA HIS A 138 -15.68 16.34 -15.04
C HIS A 138 -15.64 17.83 -15.39
N VAL A 139 -15.22 18.18 -16.61
CA VAL A 139 -15.30 19.55 -17.11
C VAL A 139 -16.60 19.69 -17.91
N CYS A 140 -17.56 20.42 -17.35
CA CYS A 140 -18.82 20.71 -18.02
C CYS A 140 -18.85 22.16 -18.52
N GLU A 141 -19.45 22.40 -19.68
CA GLU A 141 -19.66 23.75 -20.21
C GLU A 141 -20.88 24.46 -19.58
N HIS A 142 -21.71 23.72 -18.86
CA HIS A 142 -22.92 24.24 -18.25
C HIS A 142 -22.63 24.88 -16.89
N GLY A 143 -23.10 26.12 -16.68
CA GLY A 143 -22.91 26.84 -15.41
C GLY A 143 -23.63 26.21 -14.21
N LYS A 144 -24.54 25.26 -14.44
CA LYS A 144 -25.20 24.39 -13.46
C LYS A 144 -25.40 23.03 -14.14
N CYS A 145 -24.50 22.07 -13.90
CA CYS A 145 -24.51 20.74 -14.51
C CYS A 145 -25.01 19.72 -13.49
N LEU A 146 -26.07 18.98 -13.82
CA LEU A 146 -26.57 17.80 -13.10
C LEU A 146 -25.84 16.50 -13.52
N CYS A 147 -24.74 16.62 -14.26
CA CYS A 147 -23.94 15.51 -14.79
C CYS A 147 -22.97 14.88 -13.76
N GLY A 148 -23.06 15.32 -12.49
CA GLY A 148 -22.11 15.05 -11.43
C GLY A 148 -22.52 13.99 -10.41
N ASP A 149 -23.38 13.03 -10.75
CA ASP A 149 -23.78 11.94 -9.84
C ASP A 149 -22.71 10.82 -9.74
N THR A 150 -21.43 11.20 -9.65
CA THR A 150 -20.37 10.27 -9.21
C THR A 150 -19.61 10.90 -8.06
N ALA A 151 -19.67 10.24 -6.91
CA ALA A 151 -19.29 10.73 -5.57
C ALA A 151 -17.81 11.16 -5.38
N ASN A 152 -16.98 11.19 -6.42
CA ASN A 152 -15.54 11.51 -6.33
C ASN A 152 -15.04 12.56 -7.35
N SER A 153 -15.93 13.22 -8.12
CA SER A 153 -15.51 14.23 -9.11
C SER A 153 -15.44 15.63 -8.51
N SER A 154 -14.24 16.22 -8.46
CA SER A 154 -14.08 17.63 -8.10
C SER A 154 -14.47 18.52 -9.29
N TYR A 155 -15.49 19.35 -9.11
CA TYR A 155 -16.04 20.22 -10.14
C TYR A 155 -15.16 21.46 -10.42
N VAL A 156 -14.99 21.81 -11.70
CA VAL A 156 -14.31 23.05 -12.12
C VAL A 156 -15.25 23.84 -13.05
N SER A 157 -15.72 25.00 -12.59
CA SER A 157 -16.66 25.88 -13.31
C SER A 157 -15.97 26.79 -14.33
N LYS A 158 -16.55 26.92 -15.53
CA LYS A 158 -16.02 27.66 -16.70
C LYS A 158 -16.40 29.17 -16.78
N LYS A 159 -16.94 29.82 -15.73
CA LYS A 159 -17.38 31.25 -15.79
C LYS A 159 -16.79 32.10 -14.66
N GLY A 160 -16.29 33.32 -14.86
CA GLY A 160 -16.30 34.19 -16.05
C GLY A 160 -15.42 35.45 -15.94
N ARG A 161 -15.31 36.14 -17.08
CA ARG A 161 -14.61 37.41 -17.32
C ARG A 161 -14.79 38.45 -16.21
N ILE A 162 -13.69 39.00 -15.71
CA ILE A 162 -13.67 40.36 -15.15
C ILE A 162 -13.76 41.31 -16.34
N ARG A 163 -14.87 42.05 -16.45
CA ARG A 163 -15.05 43.13 -17.43
C ARG A 163 -14.50 44.42 -16.82
N LYS A 164 -13.59 45.04 -17.59
CA LYS A 164 -12.99 46.39 -17.51
C LYS A 164 -12.22 46.73 -16.23
#